data_AF-A0A847RUQ4-F1
#
_entry.id   AF-A0A847RUQ4-F1
#
_cell.length_a   1.000
_cell.length_b   1.000
_cell.length_c   1.000
_cell.angle_alpha   90.00
_cell.angle_beta   90.00
_cell.angle_gamma   90.00
#
_symmetry.space_group_name_H-M   'P 1'
#
loop_
_entity.id
_entity.type
_entity.pdbx_description
1 polymer ?
#
loop_
_entity_poly.entity_id
_entity_poly.type
_entity_poly.pdbx_seq_one_letter_code
_entity_poly.pdbx_strand_id
1 'polypeptide(L)'
;MHTPSYSLVLGIIGCCLGRVVLPKEVRIGFKYSYDTVAQDLETRQRLEFNGRKIKQHSEGTDAYIREFHTSPRLLIWIDRIDWMEYFENPVGTPSLGRSQDILKIENVSIVEVEKVGKGNMGGSLLPFSAGLRAGGQLVQLAESFLENEEVGSGRRPQASRVFISIPHDNDDVVELNNIYQKKSEEPVSFYLHEFINE
;
A
#
# COMPACT_ATOMS: atom_id res chain seq x y z
N MET A 1 -11.82 2.34 -2.50
CA MET A 1 -10.86 1.28 -2.87
C MET A 1 -10.68 0.41 -1.65
N HIS A 2 -10.77 -0.92 -1.77
CA HIS A 2 -10.83 -1.79 -0.59
C HIS A 2 -9.47 -2.09 0.05
N THR A 3 -8.38 -1.83 -0.65
CA THR A 3 -7.01 -2.19 -0.24
C THR A 3 -6.03 -1.06 -0.56
N PRO A 4 -4.87 -1.01 0.11
CA PRO A 4 -3.78 -0.11 -0.26
C PRO A 4 -3.13 -0.50 -1.61
N SER A 5 -2.42 0.43 -2.25
CA SER A 5 -1.60 0.15 -3.44
C SER A 5 -0.21 -0.37 -3.07
N TYR A 6 0.45 -1.10 -3.97
CA TYR A 6 1.85 -1.49 -3.78
C TYR A 6 2.79 -0.29 -3.64
N SER A 7 2.53 0.80 -4.36
CA SER A 7 3.26 2.06 -4.22
C SER A 7 3.12 2.67 -2.83
N LEU A 8 1.95 2.53 -2.19
CA LEU A 8 1.76 2.96 -0.81
C LEU A 8 2.56 2.09 0.16
N VAL A 9 2.49 0.76 0.00
CA VAL A 9 3.21 -0.17 0.87
C VAL A 9 4.73 0.02 0.74
N LEU A 10 5.25 0.25 -0.47
CA LEU A 10 6.64 0.67 -0.69
C LEU A 10 6.98 1.96 0.08
N GLY A 11 6.10 2.96 0.05
CA GLY A 11 6.29 4.20 0.82
C GLY A 11 6.33 3.96 2.33
N ILE A 12 5.47 3.07 2.85
CA ILE A 12 5.48 2.67 4.27
C ILE A 12 6.81 2.00 4.62
N ILE A 13 7.28 1.05 3.81
CA ILE A 13 8.57 0.38 4.01
C ILE A 13 9.72 1.41 3.96
N GLY A 14 9.73 2.29 2.97
CA GLY A 14 10.73 3.36 2.87
C GLY A 14 10.73 4.32 4.06
N CYS A 15 9.55 4.61 4.62
CA CYS A 15 9.43 5.40 5.86
C CYS A 15 10.10 4.70 7.04
N CYS A 16 9.89 3.39 7.21
CA CYS A 16 10.56 2.61 8.25
C CYS A 16 12.09 2.60 8.06
N LEU A 17 12.56 2.43 6.82
CA LEU A 17 13.99 2.41 6.48
C LEU A 17 14.66 3.80 6.49
N GLY A 18 13.88 4.88 6.49
CA GLY A 18 14.39 6.25 6.39
C GLY A 18 14.95 6.63 5.01
N ARG A 19 14.56 5.91 3.95
CA ARG A 19 15.00 6.17 2.57
C ARG A 19 13.97 5.73 1.54
N VAL A 20 14.14 6.17 0.30
CA VAL A 20 13.39 5.62 -0.84
C VAL A 20 13.80 4.16 -1.08
N VAL A 21 12.80 3.29 -1.26
CA VAL A 21 12.98 1.87 -1.58
C VAL A 21 12.57 1.65 -3.03
N LEU A 22 13.48 1.10 -3.82
CA LEU A 22 13.22 0.78 -5.21
C LEU A 22 12.45 -0.54 -5.32
N PRO A 23 11.55 -0.69 -6.31
CA PRO A 23 10.73 -1.89 -6.48
C PRO A 23 11.53 -3.19 -6.61
N LYS A 24 12.71 -3.11 -7.22
CA LYS A 24 13.61 -4.26 -7.41
C LYS A 24 14.28 -4.78 -6.13
N GLU A 25 14.19 -4.03 -5.02
CA GLU A 25 14.86 -4.38 -3.77
C GLU A 25 14.07 -5.34 -2.89
N VAL A 26 12.76 -5.48 -3.14
CA VAL A 26 11.82 -6.18 -2.26
C VAL A 26 10.61 -6.69 -3.02
N ARG A 27 10.15 -7.89 -2.65
CA ARG A 27 8.82 -8.40 -3.02
C ARG A 27 7.85 -8.18 -1.87
N ILE A 28 6.60 -7.85 -2.19
CA ILE A 28 5.62 -7.42 -1.18
C ILE A 28 4.36 -8.26 -1.27
N GLY A 29 3.98 -8.88 -0.15
CA GLY A 29 2.64 -9.41 0.06
C GLY A 29 1.95 -8.63 1.16
N PHE A 30 0.62 -8.54 1.11
CA PHE A 30 -0.12 -7.97 2.23
C PHE A 30 -1.54 -8.52 2.34
N LYS A 31 -2.11 -8.35 3.53
CA LYS A 31 -3.52 -8.53 3.85
C LYS A 31 -4.00 -7.28 4.58
N TYR A 32 -5.08 -6.69 4.11
CA TYR A 32 -5.63 -5.47 4.64
C TYR A 32 -7.08 -5.67 5.08
N SER A 33 -7.44 -5.13 6.24
CA SER A 33 -8.81 -5.09 6.74
C SER A 33 -9.11 -3.78 7.48
N TYR A 34 -10.39 -3.48 7.63
CA TYR A 34 -10.90 -2.28 8.30
C TYR A 34 -12.38 -2.49 8.67
N ASP A 35 -12.90 -1.73 9.63
CA ASP A 35 -14.28 -1.94 10.10
C ASP A 35 -15.32 -1.32 9.14
N THR A 36 -15.14 -0.05 8.78
CA THR A 36 -16.04 0.68 7.88
C THR A 36 -15.32 1.84 7.18
N VAL A 37 -16.00 2.47 6.22
CA VAL A 37 -15.59 3.72 5.59
C VAL A 37 -16.26 4.87 6.34
N ALA A 38 -15.47 5.79 6.86
CA ALA A 38 -15.94 7.01 7.50
C ALA A 38 -15.61 8.24 6.63
N GLN A 39 -16.32 9.34 6.92
CA GLN A 39 -16.17 10.60 6.21
C GLN A 39 -15.83 11.71 7.22
N ASP A 40 -14.86 12.56 6.85
CA ASP A 40 -14.49 13.77 7.60
C ASP A 40 -14.64 15.01 6.71
N LEU A 41 -15.19 16.09 7.27
CA LEU A 41 -15.35 17.36 6.57
C LEU A 41 -14.19 18.29 6.93
N GLU A 42 -13.24 18.40 6.02
CA GLU A 42 -12.03 19.18 6.22
C GLU A 42 -12.13 20.55 5.55
N THR A 43 -11.60 21.58 6.21
CA THR A 43 -11.43 22.91 5.62
C THR A 43 -10.03 23.05 5.08
N ARG A 44 -9.88 23.29 3.77
CA ARG A 44 -8.59 23.47 3.10
C ARG A 44 -8.35 24.95 2.80
N GLN A 45 -7.21 25.46 3.26
CA GLN A 45 -6.72 26.77 2.87
C GLN A 45 -5.77 26.63 1.69
N ARG A 46 -6.16 27.14 0.53
CA ARG A 46 -5.33 27.08 -0.67
C ARG A 46 -4.29 28.20 -0.61
N LEU A 47 -3.03 27.83 -0.77
CA LEU A 47 -1.91 28.75 -0.81
C LEU A 47 -1.25 28.71 -2.18
N GLU A 48 -0.73 29.86 -2.63
CA GLU A 48 0.03 29.96 -3.87
C GLU A 48 1.38 30.63 -3.63
N PHE A 49 2.40 30.16 -4.36
CA PHE A 49 3.70 30.78 -4.38
C PHE A 49 3.80 31.68 -5.63
N ASN A 50 3.94 32.98 -5.42
CA ASN A 50 4.03 33.96 -6.52
C ASN A 50 5.47 34.26 -6.96
N GLY A 51 6.42 33.37 -6.66
CA GLY A 51 7.84 33.59 -6.93
C GLY A 51 8.59 34.38 -5.84
N ARG A 52 7.91 34.96 -4.86
CA ARG A 52 8.53 35.70 -3.74
C ARG A 52 8.02 35.27 -2.36
N LYS A 53 6.72 35.11 -2.22
CA LYS A 53 6.08 34.75 -0.95
C LYS A 53 4.92 33.78 -1.18
N ILE A 54 4.67 32.98 -0.14
CA ILE A 54 3.45 32.20 -0.05
C ILE A 54 2.33 33.16 0.36
N LYS A 55 1.20 33.13 -0.35
CA LYS A 55 0.00 33.91 -0.03
C LYS A 55 -1.24 33.04 -0.26
N GLN A 56 -2.40 33.53 0.19
CA GLN A 56 -3.67 32.84 -0.05
C GLN A 56 -4.00 32.85 -1.55
N HIS A 57 -4.44 31.71 -2.07
CA HIS A 57 -4.87 31.54 -3.46
C HIS A 57 -6.18 32.31 -3.70
N SER A 58 -6.39 32.80 -4.92
CA SER A 58 -7.58 33.62 -5.26
C SER A 58 -8.91 32.89 -5.12
N GLU A 59 -8.90 31.56 -5.24
CA GLU A 59 -10.08 30.71 -5.02
C GLU A 59 -10.43 30.53 -3.54
N GLY A 60 -9.62 31.04 -2.62
CA GLY A 60 -9.93 31.08 -1.20
C GLY A 60 -9.86 29.72 -0.49
N THR A 61 -10.79 29.53 0.44
CA THR A 61 -10.89 28.35 1.33
C THR A 61 -12.05 27.49 0.87
N ASP A 62 -11.87 26.17 0.83
CA ASP A 62 -12.94 25.23 0.49
C ASP A 62 -13.13 24.13 1.53
N ALA A 63 -14.36 23.64 1.65
CA ALA A 63 -14.68 22.47 2.45
C ALA A 63 -14.64 21.22 1.56
N TYR A 64 -13.98 20.16 2.02
CA TYR A 64 -13.78 18.92 1.29
C TYR A 64 -14.12 17.72 2.17
N ILE A 65 -14.89 16.78 1.61
CA ILE A 65 -15.21 15.52 2.29
C ILE A 65 -14.09 14.52 1.99
N ARG A 66 -13.40 14.08 3.04
CA ARG A 66 -12.37 13.04 2.99
C ARG A 66 -12.96 11.71 3.44
N GLU A 67 -12.75 10.67 2.66
CA GLU A 67 -13.03 9.30 3.08
C GLU A 67 -11.78 8.65 3.70
N PHE A 68 -11.99 7.84 4.75
CA PHE A 68 -10.95 7.05 5.39
C PHE A 68 -11.51 5.75 5.95
N HIS A 69 -10.63 4.77 6.17
CA HIS A 69 -10.98 3.49 6.76
C HIS A 69 -10.83 3.55 8.29
N THR A 70 -11.82 3.07 9.03
CA THR A 70 -11.76 3.01 10.50
C THR A 70 -11.12 1.71 10.97
N SER A 71 -10.31 1.79 12.03
CA SER A 71 -9.57 0.65 12.61
C SER A 71 -8.77 -0.16 11.58
N PRO A 72 -7.99 0.48 10.68
CA PRO A 72 -7.30 -0.24 9.63
C PRO A 72 -6.25 -1.18 10.21
N ARG A 73 -6.18 -2.41 9.68
CA ARG A 73 -5.13 -3.38 9.98
C ARG A 73 -4.44 -3.79 8.68
N LEU A 74 -3.12 -3.68 8.67
CA LEU A 74 -2.29 -4.02 7.53
C LEU A 74 -1.21 -5.01 7.98
N LEU A 75 -1.31 -6.25 7.48
CA LEU A 75 -0.29 -7.28 7.63
C LEU A 75 0.55 -7.31 6.36
N ILE A 76 1.86 -7.18 6.48
CA ILE A 76 2.80 -7.10 5.35
C ILE A 76 3.78 -8.26 5.45
N TRP A 77 4.03 -8.92 4.32
CA TRP A 77 5.13 -9.86 4.13
C TRP A 77 6.14 -9.25 3.15
N ILE A 78 7.42 -9.33 3.50
CA ILE A 78 8.53 -8.97 2.63
C ILE A 78 9.58 -10.09 2.63
N ASP A 79 10.38 -10.16 1.57
CA ASP A 79 11.46 -11.14 1.43
C ASP A 79 12.84 -10.63 1.87
N ARG A 80 12.87 -9.56 2.68
CA ARG A 80 14.06 -8.90 3.21
C ARG A 80 14.16 -9.06 4.72
N ILE A 81 14.57 -10.26 5.15
CA ILE A 81 14.75 -10.58 6.58
C ILE A 81 15.81 -9.70 7.25
N ASP A 82 16.77 -9.19 6.47
CA ASP A 82 17.83 -8.28 6.91
C ASP A 82 17.29 -6.89 7.28
N TRP A 83 16.03 -6.57 6.97
CA TRP A 83 15.40 -5.29 7.30
C TRP A 83 14.62 -5.30 8.62
N MET A 84 14.58 -6.40 9.34
CA MET A 84 13.75 -6.59 10.54
C MET A 84 13.91 -5.44 11.56
N GLU A 85 15.15 -5.00 11.83
CA GLU A 85 15.44 -3.96 12.82
C GLU A 85 14.77 -2.61 12.50
N TYR A 86 14.58 -2.29 11.21
CA TYR A 86 13.92 -1.06 10.76
C TYR A 86 12.41 -1.09 10.97
N PHE A 87 11.79 -2.25 11.15
CA PHE A 87 10.37 -2.33 11.50
C PHE A 87 10.17 -2.38 13.02
N GLU A 88 11.13 -2.92 13.76
CA GLU A 88 11.13 -2.86 15.22
C GLU A 88 11.43 -1.44 15.72
N ASN A 89 12.31 -0.72 15.01
CA ASN A 89 12.74 0.64 15.34
C ASN A 89 12.69 1.52 14.08
N PRO A 90 11.49 1.90 13.61
CA PRO A 90 11.34 2.66 12.37
C PRO A 90 11.95 4.06 12.49
N VAL A 91 12.68 4.46 11.45
CA VAL A 91 13.30 5.79 11.36
C VAL A 91 12.23 6.88 11.26
N GLY A 92 11.17 6.62 10.49
CA GLY A 92 10.02 7.51 10.34
C GLY A 92 8.76 6.97 11.01
N THR A 93 7.71 7.79 11.03
CA THR A 93 6.37 7.38 11.50
C THR A 93 5.53 6.91 10.31
N PRO A 94 5.31 5.60 10.12
CA PRO A 94 4.55 5.10 8.99
C PRO A 94 3.09 5.59 9.05
N SER A 95 2.53 5.88 7.88
CA SER A 95 1.16 6.38 7.74
C SER A 95 0.45 5.73 6.56
N LEU A 96 -0.85 5.48 6.68
CA LEU A 96 -1.67 4.88 5.64
C LEU A 96 -2.16 5.95 4.64
N GLY A 97 -1.26 6.36 3.75
CA GLY A 97 -1.57 7.26 2.64
C GLY A 97 -1.36 8.73 2.96
N ARG A 98 -2.01 9.24 4.01
CA ARG A 98 -1.86 10.63 4.46
C ARG A 98 -1.17 10.66 5.82
N SER A 99 -0.42 11.72 6.09
CA SER A 99 0.33 11.89 7.34
C SER A 99 -0.54 11.93 8.60
N GLN A 100 -1.84 12.13 8.46
CA GLN A 100 -2.82 12.09 9.55
C GLN A 100 -3.23 10.66 9.93
N ASP A 101 -3.13 9.71 9.01
CA ASP A 101 -3.56 8.32 9.19
C ASP A 101 -2.38 7.49 9.73
N ILE A 102 -1.92 7.81 10.94
CA ILE A 102 -0.72 7.23 11.57
C ILE A 102 -0.93 5.73 11.84
N LEU A 103 0.08 4.92 11.51
CA LEU A 103 0.13 3.50 11.82
C LEU A 103 1.06 3.21 13.00
N LYS A 104 0.71 2.20 13.79
CA LYS A 104 1.58 1.61 14.81
C LYS A 104 1.93 0.19 14.38
N ILE A 105 3.21 -0.14 14.45
CA ILE A 105 3.69 -1.51 14.22
C ILE A 105 3.45 -2.31 15.51
N GLU A 106 2.62 -3.36 15.42
CA GLU A 106 2.25 -4.19 16.58
C GLU A 106 3.19 -5.39 16.76
N ASN A 107 3.66 -6.00 15.65
CA ASN A 107 4.56 -7.15 15.70
C ASN A 107 5.43 -7.20 14.45
N VAL A 108 6.68 -7.64 14.64
CA VAL A 108 7.61 -7.99 13.58
C VAL A 108 8.14 -9.39 13.89
N SER A 109 8.12 -10.28 12.91
CA SER A 109 8.64 -11.63 13.06
C SER A 109 9.04 -12.23 11.72
N ILE A 110 10.02 -13.14 11.75
CA ILE A 110 10.35 -13.99 10.62
C ILE A 110 9.41 -15.20 10.65
N VAL A 111 8.83 -15.52 9.50
CA VAL A 111 7.89 -16.64 9.36
C VAL A 111 8.32 -17.57 8.25
N GLU A 112 8.13 -18.87 8.48
CA GLU A 112 8.27 -19.85 7.41
C GLU A 112 7.02 -19.89 6.54
N VAL A 113 7.22 -19.96 5.24
CA VAL A 113 6.14 -20.00 4.25
C VAL A 113 6.41 -21.08 3.22
N GLU A 114 5.34 -21.53 2.57
CA GLU A 114 5.42 -22.41 1.41
C GLU A 114 4.63 -21.84 0.25
N LYS A 115 5.10 -22.11 -0.97
CA LYS A 115 4.39 -21.72 -2.19
C LYS A 115 3.21 -22.66 -2.40
N VAL A 116 2.02 -22.09 -2.62
CA VAL A 116 0.79 -22.83 -2.89
C VAL A 116 0.17 -22.35 -4.21
N GLY A 117 -0.65 -23.19 -4.84
CA GLY A 117 -1.32 -22.84 -6.10
C GLY A 117 -2.60 -22.01 -5.91
N LYS A 118 -3.20 -22.05 -4.72
CA LYS A 118 -4.48 -21.39 -4.42
C LYS A 118 -4.56 -20.96 -2.95
N GLY A 119 -5.32 -19.91 -2.67
CA GLY A 119 -5.58 -19.46 -1.30
C GLY A 119 -6.66 -18.39 -1.24
N ASN A 120 -7.18 -18.11 -0.04
CA ASN A 120 -8.10 -17.00 0.20
C ASN A 120 -7.34 -15.67 0.04
N MET A 121 -7.79 -14.81 -0.88
CA MET A 121 -7.15 -13.54 -1.21
C MET A 121 -7.91 -12.30 -0.71
N GLY A 122 -8.87 -12.46 0.20
CA GLY A 122 -9.58 -11.34 0.83
C GLY A 122 -8.62 -10.29 1.38
N GLY A 123 -8.81 -9.01 1.07
CA GLY A 123 -7.95 -7.93 1.53
C GLY A 123 -6.60 -7.83 0.81
N SER A 124 -6.48 -8.44 -0.37
CA SER A 124 -5.27 -8.40 -1.20
C SER A 124 -5.50 -7.59 -2.49
N LEU A 125 -4.42 -7.12 -3.10
CA LEU A 125 -4.43 -6.48 -4.42
C LEU A 125 -3.73 -7.41 -5.42
N LEU A 126 -4.45 -7.95 -6.40
CA LEU A 126 -3.87 -8.90 -7.36
C LEU A 126 -3.68 -8.24 -8.72
N PRO A 127 -2.57 -8.47 -9.44
CA PRO A 127 -2.45 -8.00 -10.81
C PRO A 127 -3.50 -8.68 -11.69
N PHE A 128 -4.20 -7.91 -12.50
CA PHE A 128 -5.18 -8.45 -13.43
C PHE A 128 -4.49 -9.24 -14.55
N SER A 129 -4.99 -10.43 -14.83
CA SER A 129 -4.61 -11.23 -16.00
C SER A 129 -5.84 -11.90 -16.60
N ALA A 130 -5.83 -12.09 -17.93
CA ALA A 130 -6.88 -12.85 -18.60
C ALA A 130 -6.97 -14.26 -18.01
N GLY A 131 -8.16 -14.66 -17.54
CA GLY A 131 -8.41 -15.96 -16.91
C GLY A 131 -8.34 -15.97 -15.37
N LEU A 132 -7.88 -14.88 -14.73
CA LEU A 132 -7.93 -14.77 -13.27
C LEU A 132 -9.40 -14.72 -12.80
N ARG A 133 -9.79 -15.68 -11.97
CA ARG A 133 -11.12 -15.75 -11.36
C ARG A 133 -11.03 -15.25 -9.92
N ALA A 134 -11.27 -13.95 -9.73
CA ALA A 134 -11.30 -13.32 -8.42
C ALA A 134 -12.39 -12.24 -8.39
N GLY A 135 -13.17 -12.20 -7.31
CA GLY A 135 -14.14 -11.13 -7.04
C GLY A 135 -13.45 -9.89 -6.48
N GLY A 136 -13.72 -8.71 -7.06
CA GLY A 136 -13.18 -7.46 -6.53
C GLY A 136 -13.33 -6.28 -7.49
N GLN A 137 -12.79 -5.13 -7.08
CA GLN A 137 -12.84 -3.91 -7.87
C GLN A 137 -11.63 -3.83 -8.81
N LEU A 138 -11.86 -3.67 -10.12
CA LEU A 138 -10.79 -3.35 -11.06
C LEU A 138 -10.33 -1.90 -10.88
N VAL A 139 -9.03 -1.71 -10.71
CA VAL A 139 -8.40 -0.39 -10.52
C VAL A 139 -7.11 -0.30 -11.33
N GLN A 140 -6.84 0.85 -11.95
CA GLN A 140 -5.56 1.11 -12.61
C GLN A 140 -4.68 1.92 -11.66
N LEU A 141 -3.52 1.38 -11.31
CA LEU A 141 -2.61 1.95 -10.32
C LEU A 141 -1.17 1.91 -10.80
N ALA A 142 -0.39 2.88 -10.37
CA ALA A 142 1.06 2.82 -10.47
C ALA A 142 1.62 1.85 -9.42
N GLU A 143 2.49 0.94 -9.85
CA GLU A 143 3.16 -0.03 -8.97
C GLU A 143 4.18 0.68 -8.08
N SER A 144 4.86 1.68 -8.63
CA SER A 144 5.87 2.48 -7.96
C SER A 144 6.05 3.85 -8.62
N PHE A 145 6.81 4.71 -7.94
CA PHE A 145 7.17 6.03 -8.40
C PHE A 145 8.68 6.23 -8.32
N LEU A 146 9.24 6.98 -9.27
CA LEU A 146 10.55 7.61 -9.13
C LEU A 146 10.37 8.97 -8.48
N GLU A 147 11.12 9.20 -7.41
CA GLU A 147 11.31 10.51 -6.81
C GLU A 147 12.30 11.29 -7.67
N ASN A 148 11.89 12.45 -8.17
CA ASN A 148 12.78 13.33 -8.91
C ASN A 148 13.49 14.28 -7.93
N GLU A 149 14.77 14.58 -8.20
CA GLU A 149 15.56 15.46 -7.34
C GLU A 149 15.26 16.95 -7.55
N GLU A 150 14.70 17.32 -8.71
CA GLU A 150 14.41 18.71 -9.05
C GLU A 150 13.17 19.22 -8.30
N VAL A 151 13.31 20.32 -7.57
CA VAL A 151 12.19 20.95 -6.85
C VAL A 151 11.06 21.29 -7.82
N GLY A 152 9.86 20.79 -7.51
CA GLY A 152 8.65 21.03 -8.30
C GLY A 152 8.42 20.03 -9.45
N SER A 153 9.37 19.12 -9.73
CA SER A 153 9.21 18.09 -10.77
C SER A 153 8.33 16.91 -10.33
N GLY A 154 7.97 16.84 -9.04
CA GLY A 154 7.07 15.83 -8.50
C GLY A 154 7.60 14.41 -8.65
N ARG A 155 6.69 13.43 -8.75
CA ARG A 155 7.02 12.01 -8.86
C ARG A 155 6.56 11.47 -10.20
N ARG A 156 7.33 10.57 -10.81
CA ARG A 156 6.96 9.92 -12.07
C ARG A 156 6.57 8.46 -11.83
N PRO A 157 5.40 7.99 -12.30
CA PRO A 157 5.07 6.56 -12.22
C PRO A 157 6.07 5.76 -13.08
N GLN A 158 6.57 4.65 -12.57
CA GLN A 158 7.45 3.76 -13.35
C GLN A 158 6.65 2.80 -14.20
N ALA A 159 5.74 2.05 -13.57
CA ALA A 159 4.85 1.12 -14.24
C ALA A 159 3.43 1.35 -13.74
N SER A 160 2.44 1.20 -14.63
CA SER A 160 1.03 1.23 -14.29
C SER A 160 0.34 -0.01 -14.83
N ARG A 161 -0.44 -0.67 -13.97
CA ARG A 161 -1.16 -1.90 -14.31
C ARG A 161 -2.57 -1.86 -13.79
N VAL A 162 -3.40 -2.73 -14.36
CA VAL A 162 -4.73 -3.01 -13.82
C VAL A 162 -4.59 -4.05 -12.72
N PHE A 163 -5.23 -3.81 -11.59
CA PHE A 163 -5.29 -4.69 -10.44
C PHE A 163 -6.75 -5.00 -10.08
N ILE A 164 -6.95 -6.10 -9.38
CA ILE A 164 -8.20 -6.44 -8.69
C ILE A 164 -7.97 -6.17 -7.20
N SER A 165 -8.63 -5.14 -6.67
CA SER A 165 -8.68 -4.87 -5.22
C SER A 165 -9.76 -5.74 -4.60
N ILE A 166 -9.36 -6.78 -3.88
CA ILE A 166 -10.27 -7.75 -3.26
C ILE A 166 -10.69 -7.25 -1.87
N PRO A 167 -12.00 -7.12 -1.59
CA PRO A 167 -12.50 -6.78 -0.26
C PRO A 167 -12.00 -7.73 0.84
N HIS A 168 -11.88 -7.25 2.06
CA HIS A 168 -11.32 -8.05 3.17
C HIS A 168 -12.27 -9.13 3.69
N ASP A 169 -13.56 -8.96 3.46
CA ASP A 169 -14.67 -9.87 3.76
C ASP A 169 -14.98 -10.84 2.60
N ASN A 170 -14.17 -10.83 1.55
CA ASN A 170 -14.28 -11.78 0.45
C ASN A 170 -13.49 -13.06 0.79
N ASP A 171 -14.21 -14.18 0.87
CA ASP A 171 -13.66 -15.50 1.18
C ASP A 171 -13.29 -16.36 -0.05
N ASP A 172 -13.28 -15.77 -1.25
CA ASP A 172 -13.00 -16.49 -2.48
C ASP A 172 -11.57 -17.03 -2.49
N VAL A 173 -11.47 -18.31 -2.84
CA VAL A 173 -10.19 -18.95 -3.11
C VAL A 173 -9.79 -18.65 -4.55
N VAL A 174 -8.66 -17.97 -4.70
CA VAL A 174 -8.11 -17.61 -6.00
C VAL A 174 -6.96 -18.55 -6.34
N GLU A 175 -6.91 -18.98 -7.59
CA GLU A 175 -5.76 -19.70 -8.16
C GLU A 175 -4.88 -18.70 -8.92
N LEU A 176 -3.63 -18.56 -8.48
CA LEU A 176 -2.67 -17.64 -9.07
C LEU A 176 -1.25 -18.12 -8.75
N ASN A 177 -0.31 -17.81 -9.62
CA ASN A 177 1.11 -17.99 -9.31
C ASN A 177 1.53 -17.05 -8.17
N ASN A 178 2.59 -17.42 -7.45
CA ASN A 178 3.18 -16.63 -6.36
C ASN A 178 2.24 -16.39 -5.18
N ILE A 179 1.30 -17.31 -4.93
CA ILE A 179 0.63 -17.41 -3.65
C ILE A 179 1.53 -18.19 -2.67
N TYR A 180 1.65 -17.67 -1.47
CA TYR A 180 2.36 -18.28 -0.35
C TYR A 180 1.42 -18.45 0.83
N GLN A 181 1.72 -19.43 1.67
CA GLN A 181 0.98 -19.71 2.90
C GLN A 181 1.94 -19.82 4.08
N LYS A 182 1.59 -19.19 5.21
CA LYS A 182 2.35 -19.32 6.46
C LYS A 182 2.23 -20.74 7.00
N LYS A 183 3.36 -21.34 7.35
CA LYS A 183 3.42 -22.64 8.06
C LYS A 183 3.11 -22.41 9.55
N SER A 184 1.84 -22.42 9.92
CA SER A 184 1.38 -22.30 11.31
C SER A 184 0.07 -23.05 11.55
N GLU A 185 -0.31 -23.20 12.82
CA GLU A 185 -1.60 -23.80 13.22
C GLU A 185 -2.80 -23.09 12.55
N GLU A 186 -2.69 -21.78 12.38
CA GLU A 186 -3.63 -20.96 11.60
C GLU A 186 -2.95 -20.49 10.30
N PRO A 187 -3.13 -21.21 9.18
CA PRO A 187 -2.49 -20.87 7.91
C PRO A 187 -3.13 -19.63 7.29
N VAL A 188 -2.30 -18.63 6.98
CA VAL A 188 -2.73 -17.42 6.25
C VAL A 188 -2.07 -17.42 4.89
N SER A 189 -2.88 -17.27 3.84
CA SER A 189 -2.41 -17.20 2.45
C SER A 189 -2.28 -15.75 2.01
N PHE A 190 -1.27 -15.45 1.19
CA PHE A 190 -1.04 -14.12 0.63
C PHE A 190 -0.40 -14.23 -0.76
N TYR A 191 -0.65 -13.23 -1.59
CA TYR A 191 0.03 -13.09 -2.88
C TYR A 191 1.31 -12.27 -2.69
N LEU A 192 2.45 -12.82 -3.11
CA LEU A 192 3.75 -12.13 -3.08
C LEU A 192 4.00 -11.46 -4.43
N HIS A 193 3.90 -10.14 -4.45
CA HIS A 193 4.02 -9.34 -5.67
C HIS A 193 5.46 -9.21 -6.14
N GLU A 194 5.63 -9.39 -7.44
CA GLU A 194 6.85 -9.14 -8.18
C GLU A 194 6.62 -7.94 -9.09
N PHE A 195 7.33 -6.86 -8.80
CA PHE A 195 7.30 -5.65 -9.61
C PHE A 195 7.85 -5.92 -11.01
N ILE A 196 7.25 -5.32 -12.04
CA ILE A 196 7.85 -5.37 -13.37
C ILE A 196 9.13 -4.53 -13.36
N ASN A 197 10.23 -5.11 -13.81
CA ASN A 197 11.41 -4.36 -14.22
C ASN A 197 11.19 -3.89 -15.66
N GLU A 198 11.07 -2.58 -15.89
CA GLU A 198 11.34 -1.98 -17.20
C GLU A 198 12.85 -1.74 -17.38
#